data_AF-A0A836S5N0-F1
#
_entry.id   AF-A0A836S5N0-F1
#
_cell.length_a   1.000
_cell.length_b   1.000
_cell.length_c   1.000
_cell.angle_alpha   90.00
_cell.angle_beta   90.00
_cell.angle_gamma   90.00
#
_symmetry.space_group_name_H-M   'P 1'
#
loop_
_entity.id
_entity.type
_entity.pdbx_description
1 polymer ?
#
loop_
_entity_poly.entity_id
_entity_poly.type
_entity_poly.pdbx_seq_one_letter_code
_entity_poly.pdbx_strand_id
1 'polypeptide(L)'
;MSIQAQKTVSAGRPPRPPTLPGFETIKSYWDAQNKKYSARILPGEYYVSRGDEIISTVLGSCVSACVRDPKAGIGGMNHFMLPEGGNCEHGVNGCVSASARYGSYAMEHMINTILANGGRREHLEIKLFGGGKVLRSSTNVGENNIQFVREYLRTEALPISGEDLGGLHPRKVLYFPLSGRVLMKKLPITKNDEVSQIELNYQHSIEQKPVVGEIDLF
;
A
#
# COMPACT_ATOMS: atom_id res chain seq x y z
N MET A 1 -49.55 -10.95 -4.38
CA MET A 1 -48.91 -9.89 -5.19
C MET A 1 -47.72 -9.36 -4.41
N SER A 2 -46.53 -9.89 -4.69
CA SER A 2 -45.30 -9.54 -3.97
C SER A 2 -44.65 -8.34 -4.66
N ILE A 3 -44.50 -7.25 -3.93
CA ILE A 3 -43.83 -6.04 -4.38
C ILE A 3 -42.33 -6.33 -4.43
N GLN A 4 -41.79 -6.48 -5.64
CA GLN A 4 -40.35 -6.48 -5.86
C GLN A 4 -39.80 -5.08 -5.56
N ALA A 5 -38.92 -5.00 -4.56
CA ALA A 5 -38.11 -3.82 -4.31
C ALA A 5 -37.20 -3.56 -5.51
N GLN A 6 -37.53 -2.53 -6.30
CA GLN A 6 -36.66 -1.98 -7.33
C GLN A 6 -35.41 -1.42 -6.65
N LYS A 7 -34.25 -2.05 -6.91
CA LYS A 7 -32.94 -1.46 -6.63
C LYS A 7 -32.82 -0.18 -7.47
N THR A 8 -32.79 0.96 -6.80
CA THR A 8 -32.51 2.26 -7.39
C THR A 8 -31.10 2.26 -7.98
N VAL A 9 -31.01 2.13 -9.30
CA VAL A 9 -29.77 2.38 -10.05
C VAL A 9 -29.54 3.90 -10.03
N SER A 10 -28.49 4.37 -9.34
CA SER A 10 -28.16 5.80 -9.31
C SER A 10 -27.74 6.27 -10.70
N ALA A 11 -28.51 7.19 -11.30
CA ALA A 11 -28.29 7.72 -12.63
C ALA A 11 -26.90 8.37 -12.81
N GLY A 12 -26.24 8.10 -13.95
CA GLY A 12 -25.16 8.92 -14.51
C GLY A 12 -23.71 8.53 -14.19
N ARG A 13 -23.43 7.43 -13.47
CA ARG A 13 -22.05 6.98 -13.21
C ARG A 13 -21.59 5.97 -14.27
N PRO A 14 -20.34 6.05 -14.78
CA PRO A 14 -19.79 5.00 -15.62
C PRO A 14 -19.71 3.68 -14.84
N PRO A 15 -19.67 2.52 -15.51
CA PRO A 15 -19.42 1.24 -14.83
C PRO A 15 -18.05 1.27 -14.14
N ARG A 16 -17.92 0.54 -13.02
CA ARG A 16 -16.62 0.34 -12.37
C ARG A 16 -15.68 -0.38 -13.35
N PRO A 17 -14.41 0.04 -13.47
CA PRO A 17 -13.43 -0.71 -14.24
C PRO A 17 -13.33 -2.17 -13.76
N PRO A 18 -13.11 -3.14 -14.66
CA PRO A 18 -12.87 -4.53 -14.28
C PRO A 18 -11.65 -4.64 -13.36
N THR A 19 -11.77 -5.44 -12.30
CA THR A 19 -10.65 -5.77 -11.41
C THR A 19 -9.81 -6.89 -12.01
N LEU A 20 -8.49 -6.84 -11.80
CA LEU A 20 -7.65 -8.01 -12.09
C LEU A 20 -8.02 -9.17 -11.14
N PRO A 21 -7.81 -10.44 -11.56
CA PRO A 21 -8.05 -11.60 -10.69
C PRO A 21 -7.31 -11.48 -9.36
N GLY A 22 -7.99 -11.80 -8.26
CA GLY A 22 -7.43 -11.75 -6.90
C GLY A 22 -7.67 -10.44 -6.15
N PHE A 23 -8.30 -9.44 -6.79
CA PHE A 23 -8.65 -8.17 -6.14
C PHE A 23 -10.17 -7.92 -6.04
N GLU A 24 -10.99 -8.96 -6.17
CA GLU A 24 -12.46 -8.87 -6.13
C GLU A 24 -12.97 -8.38 -4.77
N THR A 25 -12.20 -8.65 -3.70
CA THR A 25 -12.53 -8.27 -2.32
C THR A 25 -12.22 -6.80 -2.01
N ILE A 26 -11.43 -6.11 -2.86
CA ILE A 26 -11.04 -4.72 -2.64
C ILE A 26 -12.26 -3.80 -2.79
N LYS A 27 -12.63 -3.19 -1.67
CA LYS A 27 -13.76 -2.26 -1.58
C LYS A 27 -13.46 -1.01 -2.40
N SER A 28 -14.33 -0.72 -3.35
CA SER A 28 -14.30 0.53 -4.11
C SER A 28 -15.55 1.37 -3.88
N TYR A 29 -15.39 2.68 -3.91
CA TYR A 29 -16.48 3.64 -3.82
C TYR A 29 -16.35 4.70 -4.91
N TRP A 30 -17.44 5.39 -5.22
CA TRP A 30 -17.41 6.52 -6.17
C TRP A 30 -16.87 7.77 -5.48
N ASP A 31 -15.75 8.30 -5.96
CA ASP A 31 -15.22 9.61 -5.55
C ASP A 31 -15.81 10.70 -6.44
N ALA A 32 -16.79 11.43 -5.91
CA ALA A 32 -17.48 12.49 -6.63
C ALA A 32 -16.59 13.70 -6.96
N GLN A 33 -15.55 13.97 -6.17
CA GLN A 33 -14.64 15.11 -6.40
C GLN A 33 -13.76 14.84 -7.61
N ASN A 34 -13.24 13.61 -7.69
CA ASN A 34 -12.38 13.19 -8.79
C ASN A 34 -13.13 12.56 -9.98
N LYS A 35 -14.44 12.32 -9.82
CA LYS A 35 -15.32 11.65 -10.82
C LYS A 35 -14.76 10.30 -11.28
N LYS A 36 -14.22 9.51 -10.34
CA LYS A 36 -13.66 8.18 -10.59
C LYS A 36 -14.04 7.23 -9.46
N TYR A 37 -13.97 5.93 -9.74
CA TYR A 37 -13.97 4.95 -8.67
C TYR A 37 -12.66 5.03 -7.88
N SER A 38 -12.74 4.80 -6.58
CA SER A 38 -11.60 4.74 -5.68
C SER A 38 -11.60 3.44 -4.91
N ALA A 39 -10.63 2.58 -5.21
CA ALA A 39 -10.29 1.40 -4.43
C ALA A 39 -9.62 1.83 -3.12
N ARG A 40 -10.15 1.41 -1.98
CA ARG A 40 -9.54 1.66 -0.67
C ARG A 40 -8.77 0.43 -0.25
N ILE A 41 -7.48 0.61 0.02
CA ILE A 41 -6.62 -0.41 0.62
C ILE A 41 -6.37 -0.09 2.09
N LEU A 42 -6.39 -1.13 2.91
CA LEU A 42 -6.10 -1.15 4.34
C LEU A 42 -4.69 -1.69 4.59
N PRO A 43 -4.16 -1.57 5.83
CA PRO A 43 -2.86 -2.16 6.15
C PRO A 43 -2.80 -3.66 5.80
N GLY A 44 -1.71 -4.05 5.13
CA GLY A 44 -1.48 -5.41 4.64
C GLY A 44 -2.08 -5.71 3.27
N GLU A 45 -2.85 -4.79 2.71
CA GLU A 45 -3.43 -4.93 1.38
C GLU A 45 -2.56 -4.24 0.31
N TYR A 46 -2.65 -4.74 -0.91
CA TYR A 46 -2.19 -4.07 -2.11
C TYR A 46 -3.26 -4.19 -3.19
N TYR A 47 -3.23 -3.29 -4.16
CA TYR A 47 -4.14 -3.31 -5.29
C TYR A 47 -3.41 -2.90 -6.56
N VAL A 48 -3.62 -3.65 -7.64
CA VAL A 48 -3.06 -3.37 -8.97
C VAL A 48 -4.21 -3.22 -9.96
N SER A 49 -4.12 -2.21 -10.83
CA SER A 49 -5.17 -1.89 -11.79
C SER A 49 -4.61 -1.42 -13.13
N ARG A 50 -5.38 -1.74 -14.17
CA ARG A 50 -5.29 -1.18 -15.53
C ARG A 50 -6.42 -0.17 -15.81
N GLY A 51 -7.36 -0.03 -14.89
CA GLY A 51 -8.55 0.79 -15.03
C GLY A 51 -8.28 2.26 -14.75
N ASP A 52 -9.17 3.10 -15.25
CA ASP A 52 -9.17 4.53 -14.94
C ASP A 52 -9.80 4.82 -13.58
N GLU A 53 -9.08 4.46 -12.52
CA GLU A 53 -9.52 4.56 -11.14
C GLU A 53 -8.41 5.08 -10.20
N ILE A 54 -8.78 5.28 -8.94
CA ILE A 54 -7.92 5.80 -7.88
C ILE A 54 -7.66 4.68 -6.88
N ILE A 55 -6.44 4.58 -6.37
CA ILE A 55 -6.15 3.77 -5.18
C ILE A 55 -5.97 4.72 -4.00
N SER A 56 -6.68 4.48 -2.90
CA SER A 56 -6.72 5.36 -1.74
C SER A 56 -6.33 4.65 -0.46
N THR A 57 -5.61 5.36 0.40
CA THR A 57 -5.32 4.89 1.75
C THR A 57 -5.02 6.05 2.70
N VAL A 58 -4.95 5.75 3.99
CA VAL A 58 -4.53 6.66 5.05
C VAL A 58 -3.36 6.03 5.79
N LEU A 59 -2.26 6.75 5.89
CA LEU A 59 -0.99 6.28 6.44
C LEU A 59 -0.64 7.03 7.71
N GLY A 60 -0.36 6.28 8.76
CA GLY A 60 0.36 6.74 9.94
C GLY A 60 1.85 6.39 9.81
N SER A 61 2.33 5.46 10.65
CA SER A 61 3.70 4.93 10.55
C SER A 61 3.89 3.98 9.37
N CYS A 62 2.82 3.41 8.82
CA CYS A 62 2.88 2.60 7.61
C CYS A 62 3.45 3.38 6.42
N VAL A 63 3.98 2.66 5.43
CA VAL A 63 4.43 3.23 4.16
C VAL A 63 3.67 2.59 3.01
N SER A 64 3.38 3.39 1.99
CA SER A 64 2.87 2.95 0.70
C SER A 64 3.88 3.23 -0.39
N ALA A 65 4.18 2.21 -1.18
CA ALA A 65 4.79 2.36 -2.49
C ALA A 65 3.69 2.43 -3.56
N CYS A 66 3.73 3.47 -4.38
CA CYS A 66 2.94 3.61 -5.60
C CYS A 66 3.84 3.25 -6.78
N VAL A 67 3.52 2.20 -7.51
CA VAL A 67 4.36 1.68 -8.60
C VAL A 67 3.54 1.62 -9.88
N ARG A 68 4.12 1.99 -11.03
CA ARG A 68 3.48 1.78 -12.34
C ARG A 68 4.48 1.53 -13.45
N ASP A 69 4.04 0.84 -14.49
CA ASP A 69 4.63 0.95 -15.81
C ASP A 69 3.75 1.90 -16.66
N PRO A 70 4.25 3.11 -16.99
CA PRO A 70 3.51 4.09 -17.78
C PRO A 70 3.28 3.65 -19.23
N LYS A 71 4.13 2.78 -19.80
CA LYS A 71 3.99 2.29 -21.18
C LYS A 71 2.95 1.17 -21.26
N ALA A 72 2.93 0.28 -20.28
CA ALA A 72 1.96 -0.82 -20.24
C ALA A 72 0.58 -0.39 -19.71
N GLY A 73 0.48 0.80 -19.09
CA GLY A 73 -0.77 1.33 -18.55
C GLY A 73 -1.27 0.55 -17.34
N ILE A 74 -0.36 0.11 -16.48
CA ILE A 74 -0.66 -0.68 -15.29
C ILE A 74 0.08 -0.11 -14.09
N GLY A 75 -0.57 -0.10 -12.93
CA GLY A 75 0.08 0.28 -11.70
C GLY A 75 -0.71 -0.12 -10.47
N GLY A 76 -0.06 -0.02 -9.32
CA GLY A 76 -0.61 -0.41 -8.04
C GLY A 76 -0.09 0.43 -6.89
N MET A 77 -0.72 0.23 -5.75
CA MET A 77 -0.29 0.79 -4.47
C MET A 77 -0.43 -0.30 -3.40
N ASN A 78 0.58 -0.42 -2.55
CA ASN A 78 0.53 -1.26 -1.35
C ASN A 78 0.37 -0.42 -0.09
N HIS A 79 0.07 -1.05 1.03
CA HIS A 79 0.07 -0.44 2.36
C HIS A 79 0.72 -1.43 3.31
N PHE A 80 2.01 -1.26 3.58
CA PHE A 80 2.74 -2.19 4.44
C PHE A 80 3.16 -1.53 5.76
N MET A 81 3.30 -2.39 6.77
CA MET A 81 3.97 -2.09 8.04
C MET A 81 4.82 -3.30 8.40
N LEU A 82 6.02 -3.06 8.91
CA LEU A 82 6.86 -4.11 9.44
C LEU A 82 6.41 -4.52 10.85
N PRO A 83 6.46 -5.82 11.21
CA PRO A 83 6.26 -6.25 12.59
C PRO A 83 7.41 -5.73 13.48
N GLU A 84 7.09 -5.36 14.72
CA GLU A 84 8.11 -5.07 15.74
C GLU A 84 8.77 -6.38 16.20
N GLY A 85 10.09 -6.35 16.44
CA GLY A 85 10.81 -7.52 16.96
C GLY A 85 11.50 -8.42 15.93
N GLY A 86 11.50 -8.06 14.65
CA GLY A 86 12.32 -8.76 13.65
C GLY A 86 13.82 -8.44 13.73
N ASN A 87 14.28 -7.60 14.67
CA ASN A 87 15.69 -7.26 14.78
C ASN A 87 16.46 -8.52 15.21
N CYS A 88 17.08 -9.22 14.26
CA CYS A 88 18.26 -9.99 14.55
C CYS A 88 19.27 -9.03 15.16
N GLU A 89 19.72 -9.31 16.39
CA GLU A 89 20.85 -8.62 16.99
C GLU A 89 21.99 -8.60 15.95
N HIS A 90 22.62 -7.43 15.82
CA HIS A 90 23.80 -7.26 14.98
C HIS A 90 24.85 -8.30 15.39
N GLY A 91 25.04 -9.37 14.61
CA GLY A 91 26.17 -10.27 14.82
C GLY A 91 26.03 -11.74 14.45
N VAL A 92 24.86 -12.27 14.06
CA VAL A 92 24.77 -13.70 13.69
C VAL A 92 24.47 -13.86 12.20
N ASN A 93 25.48 -14.37 11.48
CA ASN A 93 25.56 -14.58 10.05
C ASN A 93 24.26 -15.09 9.40
N GLY A 94 23.74 -14.36 8.41
CA GLY A 94 22.83 -14.89 7.38
C GLY A 94 21.33 -14.87 7.66
N CYS A 95 20.86 -14.39 8.81
CA CYS A 95 19.43 -14.30 9.08
C CYS A 95 18.84 -12.97 8.56
N VAL A 96 18.11 -13.02 7.45
CA VAL A 96 17.21 -11.91 7.07
C VAL A 96 16.14 -11.80 8.16
N SER A 97 16.06 -10.65 8.83
CA SER A 97 15.02 -10.31 9.79
C SER A 97 13.61 -10.74 9.33
N ALA A 98 12.77 -11.26 10.24
CA ALA A 98 11.36 -11.56 9.94
C ALA A 98 10.62 -10.34 9.38
N SER A 99 10.96 -9.13 9.87
CA SER A 99 10.44 -7.87 9.35
C SER A 99 10.88 -7.64 7.92
N ALA A 100 12.17 -7.80 7.62
CA ALA A 100 12.66 -7.65 6.25
C ALA A 100 11.99 -8.63 5.28
N ARG A 101 11.78 -9.90 5.66
CA ARG A 101 11.02 -10.86 4.85
C ARG A 101 9.59 -10.40 4.60
N TYR A 102 8.91 -9.90 5.63
CA TYR A 102 7.54 -9.38 5.52
C TYR A 102 7.44 -8.18 4.57
N GLY A 103 8.33 -7.20 4.75
CA GLY A 103 8.39 -6.04 3.88
C GLY A 103 8.71 -6.41 2.43
N SER A 104 9.66 -7.33 2.23
CA SER A 104 10.05 -7.80 0.90
C SER A 104 8.87 -8.49 0.22
N TYR A 105 8.16 -9.37 0.93
CA TYR A 105 6.93 -9.99 0.45
C TYR A 105 5.91 -8.95 -0.04
N ALA A 106 5.61 -7.92 0.77
CA ALA A 106 4.62 -6.91 0.41
C ALA A 106 5.00 -6.06 -0.83
N MET A 107 6.29 -5.77 -1.01
CA MET A 107 6.80 -5.06 -2.20
C MET A 107 6.83 -5.97 -3.43
N GLU A 108 7.38 -7.16 -3.26
CA GLU A 108 7.59 -8.14 -4.31
C GLU A 108 6.27 -8.61 -4.91
N HIS A 109 5.25 -8.94 -4.10
CA HIS A 109 3.95 -9.37 -4.61
C HIS A 109 3.30 -8.33 -5.52
N MET A 110 3.34 -7.05 -5.12
CA MET A 110 2.78 -5.97 -5.93
C MET A 110 3.57 -5.79 -7.24
N ILE A 111 4.91 -5.75 -7.17
CA ILE A 111 5.76 -5.58 -8.35
C ILE A 111 5.58 -6.78 -9.30
N ASN A 112 5.63 -8.01 -8.80
CA ASN A 112 5.45 -9.22 -9.61
C ASN A 112 4.06 -9.27 -10.25
N THR A 113 3.02 -8.79 -9.56
CA THR A 113 1.68 -8.68 -10.16
C THR A 113 1.66 -7.67 -11.31
N ILE A 114 2.34 -6.52 -11.18
CA ILE A 114 2.50 -5.55 -12.28
C ILE A 114 3.23 -6.21 -13.47
N LEU A 115 4.35 -6.90 -13.21
CA LEU A 115 5.15 -7.55 -14.24
C LEU A 115 4.39 -8.69 -14.94
N ALA A 116 3.72 -9.56 -14.18
CA ALA A 116 2.92 -10.66 -14.70
C ALA A 116 1.75 -10.18 -15.59
N ASN A 117 1.31 -8.94 -15.42
CA ASN A 117 0.23 -8.32 -16.20
C ASN A 117 0.75 -7.35 -17.29
N GLY A 118 1.99 -7.56 -17.74
CA GLY A 118 2.60 -6.92 -18.90
C GLY A 118 3.43 -5.67 -18.58
N GLY A 119 3.59 -5.32 -17.31
CA GLY A 119 4.55 -4.30 -16.90
C GLY A 119 5.99 -4.77 -17.09
N ARG A 120 6.90 -3.82 -17.27
CA ARG A 120 8.33 -4.08 -17.41
C ARG A 120 9.12 -3.35 -16.35
N ARG A 121 10.12 -4.04 -15.80
CA ARG A 121 10.91 -3.57 -14.67
C ARG A 121 11.62 -2.26 -14.99
N GLU A 122 12.19 -2.14 -16.18
CA GLU A 122 12.90 -0.97 -16.68
C GLU A 122 12.02 0.27 -16.88
N HIS A 123 10.70 0.12 -16.86
CA HIS A 123 9.75 1.22 -16.99
C HIS A 123 9.13 1.64 -15.65
N LEU A 124 9.44 0.95 -14.55
CA LEU A 124 8.76 1.18 -13.29
C LEU A 124 9.04 2.60 -12.77
N GLU A 125 7.97 3.36 -12.59
CA GLU A 125 7.96 4.63 -11.86
C GLU A 125 7.47 4.34 -10.44
N ILE A 126 8.24 4.76 -9.43
CA ILE A 126 7.98 4.47 -8.02
C ILE A 126 7.87 5.75 -7.22
N LYS A 127 6.83 5.87 -6.37
CA LYS A 127 6.66 6.97 -5.42
C LYS A 127 6.33 6.46 -4.02
N LEU A 128 6.87 7.12 -3.00
CA LEU A 128 6.76 6.66 -1.61
C LEU A 128 6.05 7.68 -0.71
N PHE A 129 5.13 7.22 0.13
CA PHE A 129 4.40 8.08 1.07
C PHE A 129 4.22 7.38 2.41
N GLY A 130 4.13 8.15 3.50
CA GLY A 130 3.83 7.62 4.85
C GLY A 130 4.99 7.74 5.82
N GLY A 131 5.14 6.76 6.70
CA GLY A 131 6.21 6.71 7.71
C GLY A 131 6.14 7.83 8.75
N GLY A 132 4.95 8.37 9.01
CA GLY A 132 4.75 9.42 9.99
C GLY A 132 4.87 8.89 11.42
N LYS A 133 5.45 9.68 12.32
CA LYS A 133 5.50 9.39 13.76
C LYS A 133 4.19 9.78 14.42
N VAL A 134 3.17 8.95 14.22
CA VAL A 134 1.80 9.22 14.70
C VAL A 134 1.49 8.51 16.02
N LEU A 135 2.13 7.37 16.26
CA LEU A 135 2.03 6.67 17.54
C LEU A 135 2.86 7.39 18.60
N ARG A 136 2.29 7.50 19.81
CA ARG A 136 3.03 7.93 21.00
C ARG A 136 3.77 6.75 21.65
N SER A 137 4.39 5.89 20.84
CA SER A 137 5.25 4.80 21.33
C SER A 137 6.71 5.25 21.40
N SER A 138 7.51 4.54 22.20
CA SER A 138 8.97 4.71 22.26
C SER A 138 9.67 4.17 21.00
N THR A 139 9.00 3.30 20.24
CA THR A 139 9.50 2.67 19.02
C THR A 139 9.28 3.56 17.80
N ASN A 140 10.28 3.66 16.94
CA ASN A 140 10.23 4.50 15.73
C ASN A 140 9.77 3.67 14.51
N VAL A 141 8.56 3.10 14.58
CA VAL A 141 8.00 2.22 13.53
C VAL A 141 8.06 2.85 12.14
N GLY A 142 7.68 4.13 12.05
CA GLY A 142 7.68 4.87 10.79
C GLY A 142 9.07 4.96 10.16
N GLU A 143 10.09 5.24 10.98
CA GLU A 143 11.48 5.29 10.52
C GLU A 143 11.96 3.92 10.05
N ASN A 144 11.65 2.85 10.77
CA ASN A 144 12.01 1.49 10.35
C ASN A 144 11.39 1.12 9.00
N ASN A 145 10.12 1.47 8.78
CA ASN A 145 9.44 1.26 7.50
C ASN A 145 10.08 2.05 6.36
N ILE A 146 10.49 3.30 6.63
CA ILE A 146 11.19 4.17 5.66
C ILE A 146 12.55 3.60 5.30
N GLN A 147 13.35 3.21 6.29
CA GLN A 147 14.68 2.64 6.08
C GLN A 147 14.59 1.35 5.27
N PHE A 148 13.65 0.47 5.62
CA PHE A 148 13.41 -0.76 4.87
C PHE A 148 13.09 -0.50 3.40
N VAL A 149 12.11 0.36 3.08
CA VAL A 149 11.71 0.53 1.67
C VAL A 149 12.80 1.17 0.83
N ARG A 150 13.57 2.10 1.41
CA ARG A 150 14.71 2.70 0.72
C ARG A 150 15.80 1.67 0.45
N GLU A 151 16.11 0.83 1.43
CA GLU A 151 17.10 -0.22 1.28
C GLU A 151 16.66 -1.31 0.29
N TYR A 152 15.39 -1.71 0.33
CA TYR A 152 14.79 -2.63 -0.63
C TYR A 152 14.93 -2.08 -2.06
N LEU A 153 14.47 -0.85 -2.31
CA LEU A 153 14.54 -0.25 -3.64
C LEU A 153 15.98 -0.02 -4.12
N ARG A 154 16.90 0.32 -3.21
CA ARG A 154 18.33 0.44 -3.52
C ARG A 154 18.92 -0.90 -3.94
N THR A 155 18.63 -1.97 -3.20
CA THR A 155 19.10 -3.33 -3.47
C THR A 155 18.55 -3.85 -4.80
N GLU A 156 17.28 -3.56 -5.08
CA GLU A 156 16.59 -3.94 -6.31
C GLU A 156 16.93 -3.04 -7.52
N ALA A 157 17.79 -2.02 -7.33
CA ALA A 157 18.16 -1.02 -8.33
C ALA A 157 16.94 -0.31 -8.97
N LEU A 158 15.92 -0.03 -8.16
CA LEU A 158 14.68 0.64 -8.57
C LEU A 158 14.68 2.11 -8.11
N PRO A 159 14.79 3.08 -9.02
CA PRO A 159 14.89 4.49 -8.64
C PRO A 159 13.56 5.06 -8.13
N ILE A 160 13.63 5.93 -7.13
CA ILE A 160 12.48 6.66 -6.59
C ILE A 160 12.24 7.91 -7.42
N SER A 161 11.03 8.08 -7.94
CA SER A 161 10.61 9.24 -8.75
C SER A 161 10.00 10.37 -7.92
N GLY A 162 9.63 10.12 -6.66
CA GLY A 162 9.14 11.13 -5.73
C GLY A 162 8.70 10.54 -4.40
N GLU A 163 8.82 11.31 -3.32
CA GLU A 163 8.47 10.85 -1.98
C GLU A 163 7.99 11.97 -1.04
N ASP A 164 7.11 11.65 -0.10
CA ASP A 164 6.85 12.44 1.12
C ASP A 164 6.73 11.46 2.31
N LEU A 165 7.85 11.31 3.01
CA LEU A 165 8.04 10.36 4.12
C LEU A 165 8.27 11.10 5.45
N GLY A 166 8.07 10.42 6.57
CA GLY A 166 8.46 10.92 7.91
C GLY A 166 7.48 11.93 8.52
N GLY A 167 7.95 12.81 9.39
CA GLY A 167 7.13 13.88 10.00
C GLY A 167 6.09 13.40 11.01
N LEU A 168 5.27 14.31 11.53
CA LEU A 168 4.36 14.06 12.67
C LEU A 168 2.89 13.85 12.26
N HIS A 169 2.58 13.93 10.97
CA HIS A 169 1.20 13.95 10.49
C HIS A 169 0.84 12.65 9.76
N PRO A 170 -0.35 12.09 10.04
CA PRO A 170 -0.93 11.10 9.15
C PRO A 170 -1.16 11.69 7.76
N ARG A 171 -1.20 10.84 6.73
CA ARG A 171 -1.36 11.26 5.34
C ARG A 171 -2.48 10.50 4.68
N LYS A 172 -3.40 11.21 4.04
CA LYS A 172 -4.30 10.61 3.06
C LYS A 172 -3.64 10.64 1.70
N VAL A 173 -3.56 9.50 1.04
CA VAL A 173 -2.97 9.33 -0.29
C VAL A 173 -4.06 8.90 -1.27
N LEU A 174 -4.13 9.58 -2.42
CA LEU A 174 -4.91 9.19 -3.59
C LEU A 174 -3.96 9.05 -4.78
N TYR A 175 -3.74 7.82 -5.21
CA TYR A 175 -2.87 7.49 -6.34
C TYR A 175 -3.69 7.21 -7.60
N PHE A 176 -3.24 7.72 -8.74
CA PHE A 176 -3.87 7.54 -10.05
C PHE A 176 -2.94 6.69 -10.93
N PRO A 177 -3.07 5.34 -10.94
CA PRO A 177 -2.08 4.44 -11.53
C PRO A 177 -1.78 4.72 -13.00
N LEU A 178 -2.80 5.06 -13.80
CA LEU A 178 -2.62 5.38 -15.22
C LEU A 178 -1.75 6.61 -15.47
N SER A 179 -1.81 7.63 -14.59
CA SER A 179 -1.12 8.91 -14.77
C SER A 179 0.11 9.09 -13.89
N GLY A 180 0.29 8.26 -12.85
CA GLY A 180 1.34 8.42 -11.85
C GLY A 180 1.10 9.58 -10.90
N ARG A 181 0.01 10.35 -11.09
CA ARG A 181 -0.34 11.47 -10.22
C ARG A 181 -0.67 10.96 -8.82
N VAL A 182 -0.21 11.70 -7.81
CA VAL A 182 -0.58 11.48 -6.42
C VAL A 182 -1.15 12.77 -5.87
N LEU A 183 -2.29 12.67 -5.18
CA LEU A 183 -2.77 13.73 -4.30
C LEU A 183 -2.54 13.26 -2.87
N MET A 184 -1.71 14.00 -2.14
CA MET A 184 -1.38 13.71 -0.75
C MET A 184 -1.83 14.88 0.13
N LYS A 185 -2.51 14.57 1.23
CA LYS A 185 -2.91 15.55 2.23
C LYS A 185 -2.47 15.11 3.62
N LYS A 186 -1.66 15.92 4.28
CA LYS A 186 -1.36 15.80 5.72
C LYS A 186 -2.63 16.07 6.52
N LEU A 187 -2.97 15.16 7.42
CA LEU A 187 -4.16 15.23 8.25
C LEU A 187 -3.82 15.88 9.61
N PRO A 188 -4.78 16.59 10.23
CA PRO A 188 -4.59 17.12 11.57
C PRO A 188 -4.33 16.01 12.59
N ILE A 189 -3.48 16.30 13.58
CA ILE A 189 -3.15 15.36 14.66
C ILE A 189 -4.39 15.04 15.54
N THR A 190 -5.44 15.86 15.53
CA THR A 190 -6.69 15.54 16.26
C THR A 190 -7.50 14.41 15.64
N LYS A 191 -7.28 14.07 14.35
CA LYS A 191 -7.86 12.86 13.73
C LYS A 191 -6.99 11.62 13.95
N ASN A 192 -5.97 11.72 14.78
CA ASN A 192 -4.99 10.67 14.98
C ASN A 192 -5.56 9.48 15.76
N ASP A 193 -6.63 9.65 16.54
CA ASP A 193 -7.16 8.56 17.36
C ASP A 193 -7.60 7.37 16.50
N GLU A 194 -8.37 7.59 15.42
CA GLU A 194 -8.77 6.50 14.52
C GLU A 194 -7.57 5.87 13.79
N VAL A 195 -6.65 6.69 13.28
CA VAL A 195 -5.47 6.19 12.55
C VAL A 195 -4.56 5.39 13.47
N SER A 196 -4.31 5.90 14.68
CA SER A 196 -3.50 5.23 15.70
C SER A 196 -4.13 3.91 16.14
N GLN A 197 -5.47 3.86 16.30
CA GLN A 197 -6.15 2.61 16.65
C GLN A 197 -6.08 1.57 15.53
N ILE A 198 -6.30 1.98 14.26
CA ILE A 198 -6.12 1.09 13.11
C ILE A 198 -4.69 0.55 13.07
N GLU A 199 -3.72 1.43 13.29
CA GLU A 199 -2.31 1.11 13.27
C GLU A 199 -1.91 0.12 14.36
N LEU A 200 -2.31 0.40 15.62
CA LEU A 200 -2.06 -0.49 16.76
C LEU A 200 -2.71 -1.85 16.56
N ASN A 201 -3.98 -1.89 16.14
CA ASN A 201 -4.68 -3.15 15.90
C ASN A 201 -3.99 -3.98 14.82
N TYR A 202 -3.52 -3.33 13.75
CA TYR A 202 -2.81 -4.01 12.69
C TYR A 202 -1.43 -4.50 13.15
N GLN A 203 -0.69 -3.69 13.90
CA GLN A 203 0.61 -4.06 14.46
C GLN A 203 0.50 -5.34 15.31
N HIS A 204 -0.45 -5.40 16.24
CA HIS A 204 -0.69 -6.60 17.04
C HIS A 204 -1.03 -7.83 16.16
N SER A 205 -1.77 -7.62 15.06
CA SER A 205 -2.15 -8.71 14.16
C SER A 205 -1.00 -9.30 13.35
N ILE A 206 0.01 -8.49 12.99
CA ILE A 206 1.16 -8.95 12.21
C ILE A 206 2.24 -9.58 13.10
N GLU A 207 2.32 -9.20 14.37
CA GLU A 207 3.18 -9.85 15.37
C GLU A 207 2.73 -11.29 15.69
N GLN A 208 1.43 -11.55 15.64
CA GLN A 208 0.85 -12.88 15.94
C GLN A 208 0.82 -13.83 14.73
N LYS A 209 1.06 -13.35 13.51
CA LYS A 209 1.06 -14.18 12.30
C LYS A 209 2.44 -14.82 12.10
N PRO A 210 2.55 -16.15 12.01
CA PRO A 210 3.80 -16.78 11.60
C PRO A 210 4.14 -16.29 10.19
N VAL A 211 5.41 -15.90 9.97
CA VAL A 211 5.91 -15.58 8.63
C VAL A 211 5.89 -16.86 7.82
N VAL A 212 4.84 -17.06 7.01
CA VAL A 212 4.73 -18.16 6.06
C VAL A 212 5.71 -17.87 4.93
N GLY A 213 6.96 -18.24 5.14
CA GLY A 213 7.94 -18.46 4.09
C GLY A 213 8.11 -19.97 3.97
N GLU A 214 7.21 -20.63 3.25
CA GLU A 214 7.60 -21.89 2.62
C GLU A 214 8.60 -21.53 1.53
N ILE A 215 9.86 -21.82 1.82
CA ILE A 215 10.90 -21.90 0.80
C ILE A 215 10.56 -23.17 0.02
N ASP A 216 9.83 -23.04 -1.09
CA ASP A 216 9.78 -24.10 -2.10
C ASP A 216 11.16 -24.18 -2.74
N LEU A 217 12.02 -25.04 -2.18
CA LEU A 217 13.23 -25.53 -2.80
C LEU A 217 12.81 -26.63 -3.78
N PHE A 218 12.70 -26.28 -5.06
CA PHE A 218 12.86 -27.25 -6.16
C PHE A 218 14.24 -27.05 -6.79
#